data_AF-W9BSA9-F1
#
_entry.id   AF-W9BSA9-F1
#
_cell.length_a   1.000
_cell.length_b   1.000
_cell.length_c   1.000
_cell.angle_alpha   90.00
_cell.angle_beta   90.00
_cell.angle_gamma   90.00
#
_symmetry.space_group_name_H-M   'P 1'
#
loop_
_entity.id
_entity.type
_entity.pdbx_description
1 polymer ?
#
loop_
_entity_poly.entity_id
_entity_poly.type
_entity_poly.pdbx_seq_one_letter_code
_entity_poly.pdbx_strand_id
1 'polypeptide(L)'
;MEQHRIIPPDSDAVQQMAESCGESVIGASRVGGIVAAVRDRMALLGEKRSYLEQIALNLAQEQEQVVIATTSAREMSQAAYRNLAEGSNTMQVSALELHDLISLIQGLGEDVKRFAHAMDDVILASRTIDAIARSTNMLALNAAIEAERAGAAGATFAVVAAEVKKLAQDTRQVTDRIAGTMHSLSTEAVISWRRSKKASSRAAARNGISRRLTSPFARLAA
;
A
#
# COMPACT_ATOMS: atom_id res chain seq x y z
N MET A 1 23.33 -46.01 -120.48
CA MET A 1 24.36 -46.25 -119.45
C MET A 1 25.43 -45.21 -119.64
N GLU A 2 25.48 -44.20 -118.77
CA GLU A 2 26.60 -43.28 -118.68
C GLU A 2 26.89 -43.09 -117.18
N GLN A 3 28.14 -43.37 -116.82
CA GLN A 3 28.62 -43.50 -115.46
C GLN A 3 28.67 -42.12 -114.79
N HIS A 4 28.09 -42.02 -113.60
CA HIS A 4 28.28 -40.92 -112.67
C HIS A 4 29.79 -40.78 -112.38
N ARG A 5 30.45 -39.77 -112.96
CA ARG A 5 31.80 -39.40 -112.57
C ARG A 5 31.69 -38.52 -111.33
N ILE A 6 31.80 -39.16 -110.17
CA ILE A 6 31.91 -38.48 -108.88
C ILE A 6 33.23 -37.69 -108.92
N ILE A 7 33.13 -36.36 -108.93
CA ILE A 7 34.28 -35.48 -108.74
C ILE A 7 34.74 -35.71 -107.29
N PRO A 8 36.00 -36.09 -107.04
CA PRO A 8 36.50 -36.24 -105.67
C PRO A 8 36.39 -34.89 -104.97
N PRO A 9 35.90 -34.85 -103.71
CA PRO A 9 35.79 -33.59 -102.99
C PRO A 9 37.16 -32.92 -102.89
N ASP A 10 37.18 -31.60 -103.04
CA ASP A 10 38.39 -30.79 -102.90
C ASP A 10 38.99 -31.02 -101.51
N SER A 11 40.27 -31.43 -101.46
CA SER A 11 40.92 -31.85 -100.22
C SER A 11 40.97 -30.72 -99.18
N ASP A 12 41.07 -29.47 -99.64
CA ASP A 12 41.03 -28.27 -98.79
C ASP A 12 39.64 -28.06 -98.17
N ALA A 13 38.57 -28.33 -98.92
CA ALA A 13 37.20 -28.19 -98.42
C ALA A 13 36.89 -29.26 -97.34
N VAL A 14 37.39 -30.49 -97.51
CA VAL A 14 37.25 -31.55 -96.49
C VAL A 14 38.06 -31.24 -95.24
N GLN A 15 39.27 -30.70 -95.38
CA GLN A 15 40.13 -30.28 -94.26
C GLN A 15 39.53 -29.11 -93.47
N GLN A 16 39.06 -28.05 -94.15
CA GLN A 16 38.37 -26.92 -93.50
C GLN A 16 37.07 -27.34 -92.80
N MET A 17 36.32 -28.26 -93.40
CA MET A 17 35.12 -28.81 -92.78
C MET A 17 35.45 -29.67 -91.54
N ALA A 18 36.54 -30.44 -91.58
CA ALA A 18 37.02 -31.20 -90.43
C ALA A 18 37.49 -30.27 -89.29
N GLU A 19 38.22 -29.19 -89.60
CA GLU A 19 38.65 -28.17 -88.64
C GLU A 19 37.46 -27.44 -88.00
N SER A 20 36.50 -26.98 -88.81
CA SER A 20 35.27 -26.31 -88.33
C SER A 20 34.39 -27.25 -87.49
N CYS A 21 34.30 -28.52 -87.86
CA CYS A 21 33.66 -29.54 -87.03
C CYS A 21 34.41 -29.74 -85.70
N GLY A 22 35.74 -29.76 -85.71
CA GLY A 22 36.57 -29.86 -84.50
C GLY A 22 36.36 -28.68 -83.55
N GLU A 23 36.38 -27.45 -84.07
CA GLU A 23 36.06 -26.24 -83.30
C GLU A 23 34.63 -26.28 -82.73
N SER A 24 33.66 -26.73 -83.53
CA SER A 24 32.27 -26.86 -83.10
C SER A 24 32.09 -27.91 -81.99
N VAL A 25 32.79 -29.04 -82.05
CA VAL A 25 32.77 -30.08 -81.01
C VAL A 25 33.37 -29.58 -79.69
N ILE A 26 34.48 -28.82 -79.75
CA ILE A 26 35.09 -28.19 -78.59
C ILE A 26 34.15 -27.12 -78.01
N GLY A 27 33.53 -26.32 -78.87
CA GLY A 27 32.50 -25.34 -78.50
C GLY A 27 31.32 -25.97 -77.78
N ALA A 28 30.77 -27.07 -78.31
CA ALA A 28 29.67 -27.81 -77.70
C ALA A 28 30.05 -28.39 -76.33
N SER A 29 31.27 -28.92 -76.17
CA SER A 29 31.78 -29.40 -74.88
C SER A 29 31.89 -28.27 -73.84
N ARG A 30 32.38 -27.09 -74.26
CA ARG A 30 32.44 -25.91 -73.38
C ARG A 30 31.06 -25.45 -72.93
N VAL A 31 30.10 -25.41 -73.86
CA VAL A 31 28.70 -25.09 -73.55
C VAL A 31 28.11 -26.12 -72.58
N GLY A 32 28.36 -27.42 -72.78
CA GLY A 32 27.94 -28.48 -71.87
C GLY A 32 28.46 -28.29 -70.44
N GLY A 33 29.73 -27.91 -70.29
CA GLY A 33 30.33 -27.59 -68.98
C GLY A 33 29.67 -26.39 -68.31
N ILE A 34 29.39 -25.33 -69.06
CA ILE A 34 28.67 -24.15 -68.55
C ILE A 34 27.24 -24.52 -68.13
N VAL A 35 26.52 -25.31 -68.93
CA VAL A 35 25.15 -25.76 -68.62
C VAL A 35 25.13 -26.61 -67.34
N ALA A 36 26.11 -27.50 -67.16
CA ALA A 36 26.25 -28.27 -65.92
C ALA A 36 26.49 -27.35 -64.71
N ALA A 37 27.41 -26.38 -64.82
CA ALA A 37 27.67 -25.42 -63.75
C ALA A 37 26.46 -24.54 -63.43
N VAL A 38 25.68 -24.13 -64.44
CA VAL A 38 24.44 -23.36 -64.27
C VAL A 38 23.39 -24.20 -63.54
N ARG A 39 23.23 -25.48 -63.91
CA ARG A 39 22.31 -26.41 -63.25
C ARG A 39 22.64 -26.56 -61.76
N ASP A 40 23.91 -26.76 -61.43
CA ASP A 40 24.35 -26.91 -60.04
C ASP A 40 24.10 -25.63 -59.23
N ARG A 41 24.33 -24.46 -59.86
CA ARG A 41 24.02 -23.15 -59.25
C ARG A 41 22.53 -22.91 -59.08
N MET A 42 21.68 -23.39 -60.00
CA MET A 42 20.22 -23.33 -59.87
C MET A 42 19.71 -24.20 -58.72
N ALA A 43 20.28 -25.40 -58.53
CA ALA A 43 19.95 -26.25 -57.40
C ALA A 43 20.28 -25.58 -56.05
N LEU A 44 21.49 -25.01 -55.93
CA LEU A 44 21.89 -24.25 -54.75
C LEU A 44 21.01 -23.01 -54.50
N LEU A 45 20.63 -22.29 -55.56
CA LEU A 45 19.71 -21.15 -55.45
C LEU A 45 18.32 -21.58 -54.99
N GLY A 46 17.83 -22.74 -55.43
CA GLY A 46 16.58 -23.33 -54.97
C GLY A 46 16.60 -23.63 -53.47
N GLU A 47 17.69 -24.22 -52.97
CA GLU A 47 17.88 -24.48 -51.54
C GLU A 47 17.90 -23.19 -50.71
N LYS A 48 18.70 -22.20 -51.13
CA LYS A 48 18.74 -20.88 -50.48
C LYS A 48 17.39 -20.17 -50.49
N ARG A 49 16.62 -20.30 -51.57
CA ARG A 49 15.28 -19.73 -51.67
C ARG A 49 14.33 -20.38 -50.65
N SER A 50 14.31 -21.70 -50.55
CA SER A 50 13.50 -22.41 -49.55
C SER A 50 13.86 -21.99 -48.12
N TYR A 51 15.16 -21.85 -47.84
CA TYR A 51 15.64 -21.32 -46.56
C TYR A 51 15.14 -19.89 -46.27
N LEU A 52 15.20 -18.99 -47.25
CA LEU A 52 14.69 -17.62 -47.11
C LEU A 52 13.16 -17.58 -46.93
N GLU A 53 12.42 -18.45 -47.62
CA GLU A 53 10.96 -18.57 -47.46
C GLU A 53 10.62 -19.01 -46.02
N GLN A 54 11.35 -19.96 -45.45
CA GLN A 54 11.16 -20.38 -44.05
C GLN A 54 11.46 -19.25 -43.06
N ILE A 55 12.53 -18.48 -43.27
CA ILE A 55 12.85 -17.32 -42.43
C ILE A 55 11.73 -16.28 -42.50
N ALA A 56 11.22 -15.98 -43.71
CA ALA A 56 10.16 -14.99 -43.89
C ALA A 56 8.88 -15.39 -43.12
N LEU A 57 8.54 -16.68 -43.13
CA LEU A 57 7.41 -17.21 -42.35
C LEU A 57 7.63 -17.06 -40.85
N ASN A 58 8.80 -17.43 -40.34
CA ASN A 58 9.13 -17.30 -38.92
C ASN A 58 9.11 -15.82 -38.48
N LEU A 59 9.66 -14.92 -39.30
CA LEU A 59 9.67 -13.48 -39.03
C LEU A 59 8.25 -12.90 -38.97
N ALA A 60 7.35 -13.34 -39.85
CA ALA A 60 5.95 -12.91 -39.83
C ALA A 60 5.25 -13.34 -38.52
N GLN A 61 5.51 -14.57 -38.06
CA GLN A 61 4.99 -15.07 -36.79
C GLN A 61 5.55 -14.29 -35.59
N GLU A 62 6.86 -14.02 -35.57
CA GLU A 62 7.49 -13.21 -34.52
C GLU A 62 6.93 -11.78 -34.47
N GLN A 63 6.71 -11.16 -35.64
CA GLN A 63 6.10 -9.83 -35.72
C GLN A 63 4.70 -9.80 -35.10
N GLU A 64 3.87 -10.81 -35.35
CA GLU A 64 2.55 -10.93 -34.74
C GLU A 64 2.65 -11.03 -33.21
N GLN A 65 3.56 -11.87 -32.70
CA GLN A 65 3.79 -11.99 -31.26
C GLN A 65 4.25 -10.68 -30.62
N VAL A 66 5.13 -9.93 -31.29
CA VAL A 66 5.58 -8.62 -30.81
C VAL A 66 4.42 -7.63 -30.73
N VAL A 67 3.50 -7.62 -31.70
CA VAL A 67 2.30 -6.75 -31.66
C VAL A 67 1.40 -7.10 -30.48
N ILE A 68 1.18 -8.39 -30.22
CA ILE A 68 0.38 -8.85 -29.06
C ILE A 68 1.05 -8.42 -27.75
N ALA A 69 2.35 -8.68 -27.62
CA ALA A 69 3.11 -8.34 -26.41
C ALA A 69 3.12 -6.83 -26.13
N THR A 70 3.31 -6.00 -27.17
CA THR A 70 3.30 -4.53 -27.03
C THR A 70 1.92 -3.98 -26.68
N THR A 71 0.85 -4.56 -27.24
CA THR A 71 -0.53 -4.19 -26.89
C THR A 71 -0.84 -4.54 -25.44
N SER A 72 -0.50 -5.76 -25.01
CA SER A 72 -0.66 -6.19 -23.62
C SER A 72 0.14 -5.32 -22.64
N ALA A 73 1.40 -5.00 -22.96
CA ALA A 73 2.23 -4.11 -22.14
C ALA A 73 1.62 -2.70 -22.02
N ARG A 74 0.99 -2.19 -23.09
CA ARG A 74 0.27 -0.91 -23.08
C ARG A 74 -0.96 -0.96 -22.18
N GLU A 75 -1.77 -2.01 -22.27
CA GLU A 75 -2.95 -2.20 -21.41
C GLU A 75 -2.55 -2.31 -19.93
N MET A 76 -1.53 -3.13 -19.63
CA MET A 76 -0.98 -3.25 -18.28
C MET A 76 -0.48 -1.91 -17.74
N SER A 77 0.21 -1.13 -18.57
CA SER A 77 0.69 0.20 -18.19
C SER A 77 -0.47 1.15 -17.89
N GLN A 78 -1.51 1.15 -18.71
CA GLN A 78 -2.72 1.95 -18.46
C GLN A 78 -3.44 1.54 -17.17
N ALA A 79 -3.56 0.24 -16.90
CA ALA A 79 -4.12 -0.26 -15.65
C ALA A 79 -3.27 0.17 -14.44
N ALA A 80 -1.94 0.10 -14.55
CA ALA A 80 -1.03 0.57 -13.51
C ALA A 80 -1.21 2.08 -13.24
N TYR A 81 -1.34 2.91 -14.28
CA TYR A 81 -1.62 4.34 -14.12
C TYR A 81 -2.95 4.62 -13.41
N ARG A 82 -4.02 3.87 -13.74
CA ARG A 82 -5.32 4.00 -13.05
C ARG A 82 -5.22 3.63 -11.58
N ASN A 83 -4.61 2.49 -11.27
CA ASN A 83 -4.42 2.03 -9.89
C ASN A 83 -3.56 3.01 -9.07
N LEU A 84 -2.54 3.60 -9.70
CA LEU A 84 -1.71 4.63 -9.08
C LEU A 84 -2.50 5.91 -8.80
N ALA A 85 -3.32 6.37 -9.73
CA ALA A 85 -4.15 7.56 -9.55
C ALA A 85 -5.17 7.37 -8.41
N GLU A 86 -5.84 6.21 -8.36
CA GLU A 86 -6.77 5.86 -7.28
C GLU A 86 -6.05 5.74 -5.92
N GLY A 87 -4.88 5.09 -5.91
CA GLY A 87 -4.04 4.99 -4.72
C GLY A 87 -3.60 6.35 -4.20
N SER A 88 -3.22 7.27 -5.09
CA SER A 88 -2.86 8.66 -4.73
C SER A 88 -4.03 9.41 -4.12
N ASN A 89 -5.23 9.29 -4.70
CA ASN A 89 -6.43 9.92 -4.16
C ASN A 89 -6.76 9.38 -2.75
N THR A 90 -6.73 8.06 -2.59
CA THR A 90 -6.98 7.40 -1.30
C THR A 90 -5.98 7.86 -0.25
N MET A 91 -4.70 7.95 -0.61
CA MET A 91 -3.65 8.46 0.27
C MET A 91 -3.85 9.91 0.70
N GLN A 92 -4.36 10.76 -0.20
CA GLN A 92 -4.66 12.16 0.10
C GLN A 92 -5.82 12.28 1.09
N VAL A 93 -6.90 11.51 0.88
CA VAL A 93 -8.02 11.42 1.83
C VAL A 93 -7.52 10.93 3.19
N SER A 94 -6.76 9.83 3.23
CA SER A 94 -6.19 9.33 4.49
C SER A 94 -5.28 10.33 5.19
N ALA A 95 -4.54 11.17 4.45
CA ALA A 95 -3.68 12.19 5.06
C ALA A 95 -4.49 13.29 5.76
N LEU A 96 -5.66 13.66 5.21
CA LEU A 96 -6.60 14.60 5.83
C LEU A 96 -7.23 13.99 7.08
N GLU A 97 -7.73 12.76 7.00
CA GLU A 97 -8.30 12.05 8.16
C GLU A 97 -7.29 11.91 9.31
N LEU A 98 -6.02 11.63 8.99
CA LEU A 98 -4.96 11.57 10.00
C LEU A 98 -4.66 12.93 10.62
N HIS A 99 -4.78 14.01 9.85
CA HIS A 99 -4.64 15.37 10.38
C HIS A 99 -5.75 15.67 11.39
N ASP A 100 -7.01 15.40 11.03
CA ASP A 100 -8.17 15.60 11.89
C ASP A 100 -8.08 14.76 13.16
N LEU A 101 -7.63 13.51 13.04
CA LEU A 101 -7.39 12.63 14.19
C LEU A 101 -6.33 13.21 15.15
N ILE A 102 -5.24 13.78 14.63
CA ILE A 102 -4.21 14.41 15.47
C ILE A 102 -4.80 15.61 16.22
N SER A 103 -5.56 16.46 15.54
CA SER A 103 -6.24 17.62 16.13
C SER A 103 -7.24 17.21 17.21
N LEU A 104 -8.03 16.16 16.96
CA LEU A 104 -8.98 15.61 17.94
C LEU A 104 -8.26 15.12 19.21
N ILE A 105 -7.12 14.44 19.06
CA ILE A 105 -6.35 13.93 20.22
C ILE A 105 -5.70 15.09 21.01
N GLN A 106 -5.33 16.18 20.34
CA GLN A 106 -4.87 17.40 21.02
C GLN A 106 -5.99 18.01 21.86
N GLY A 107 -7.21 18.14 21.30
CA GLY A 107 -8.39 18.62 22.03
C GLY A 107 -8.74 17.74 23.24
N LEU A 108 -8.71 16.41 23.06
CA LEU A 108 -8.89 15.46 24.16
C LEU A 108 -7.88 15.67 25.30
N GLY A 109 -6.66 16.12 24.99
CA GLY A 109 -5.67 16.45 26.00
C GLY A 109 -6.03 17.67 26.85
N GLU A 110 -6.75 18.64 26.29
CA GLU A 110 -7.28 19.78 27.05
C GLU A 110 -8.48 19.35 27.89
N ASP A 111 -9.38 18.53 27.35
CA ASP A 111 -10.55 18.03 28.06
C ASP A 111 -10.15 17.19 29.29
N VAL A 112 -9.13 16.34 29.15
CA VAL A 112 -8.61 15.55 30.28
C VAL A 112 -8.02 16.44 31.38
N LYS A 113 -7.38 17.56 31.02
CA LYS A 113 -6.91 18.53 32.02
C LYS A 113 -8.07 19.21 32.75
N ARG A 114 -9.09 19.65 32.01
CA ARG A 114 -10.31 20.24 32.60
C ARG A 114 -11.01 19.25 33.50
N PHE A 115 -11.10 17.99 33.07
CA PHE A 115 -11.68 16.90 33.85
C PHE A 115 -10.89 16.67 35.14
N ALA A 116 -9.56 16.63 35.08
CA ALA A 116 -8.72 16.48 36.27
C ALA A 116 -8.95 17.62 37.29
N HIS A 117 -9.03 18.87 36.83
CA HIS A 117 -9.36 20.01 37.69
C HIS A 117 -10.73 19.86 38.37
N ALA A 118 -11.77 19.45 37.62
CA ALA A 118 -13.09 19.22 38.19
C ALA A 118 -13.08 18.09 39.25
N MET A 119 -12.27 17.05 39.06
CA MET A 119 -12.12 15.98 40.07
C MET A 119 -11.44 16.50 41.33
N ASP A 120 -10.43 17.37 41.20
CA ASP A 120 -9.76 18.01 42.34
C ASP A 120 -10.73 18.88 43.16
N ASP A 121 -11.62 19.62 42.50
CA ASP A 121 -12.67 20.41 43.16
C ASP A 121 -13.64 19.52 43.95
N VAL A 122 -14.04 18.37 43.39
CA VAL A 122 -14.89 17.39 44.10
C VAL A 122 -14.16 16.78 45.30
N ILE A 123 -12.86 16.49 45.17
CA ILE A 123 -12.03 16.01 46.30
C ILE A 123 -11.98 17.07 47.40
N LEU A 124 -11.81 18.35 47.06
CA LEU A 124 -11.79 19.44 48.02
C LEU A 124 -13.14 19.60 48.75
N ALA A 125 -14.25 19.53 48.00
CA ALA A 125 -15.60 19.53 48.57
C ALA A 125 -15.81 18.35 49.52
N SER A 126 -15.40 17.14 49.13
CA SER A 126 -15.49 15.94 49.95
C SER A 126 -14.69 16.07 51.26
N ARG A 127 -13.48 16.63 51.21
CA ARG A 127 -12.66 16.93 52.41
C ARG A 127 -13.34 17.92 53.35
N THR A 128 -14.02 18.91 52.79
CA THR A 128 -14.77 19.92 53.58
C THR A 128 -15.94 19.25 54.30
N ILE A 129 -16.69 18.40 53.60
CA ILE A 129 -17.81 17.64 54.20
C ILE A 129 -17.30 16.69 55.29
N ASP A 130 -16.18 15.99 55.07
CA ASP A 130 -15.56 15.12 56.08
C ASP A 130 -15.10 15.92 57.32
N ALA A 131 -14.61 17.15 57.15
CA ALA A 131 -14.30 18.05 58.27
C ALA A 131 -15.56 18.47 59.05
N ILE A 132 -16.66 18.81 58.35
CA ILE A 132 -17.95 19.12 58.98
C ILE A 132 -18.49 17.91 59.74
N ALA A 133 -18.42 16.72 59.14
CA ALA A 133 -18.87 15.48 59.76
C ALA A 133 -18.01 15.13 60.99
N ARG A 134 -16.69 15.36 60.96
CA ARG A 134 -15.84 15.26 62.17
C ARG A 134 -16.30 16.18 63.29
N SER A 135 -16.54 17.46 62.98
CA SER A 135 -17.01 18.43 63.98
C SER A 135 -18.38 18.03 64.53
N THR A 136 -19.29 17.58 63.67
CA THR A 136 -20.64 17.10 64.04
C THR A 136 -20.56 15.87 64.93
N ASN A 137 -19.67 14.92 64.63
CA ASN A 137 -19.44 13.74 65.48
C ASN A 137 -18.91 14.13 66.87
N MET A 138 -18.03 15.12 66.96
CA MET A 138 -17.54 15.64 68.24
C MET A 138 -18.64 16.37 69.03
N LEU A 139 -19.46 17.18 68.37
CA LEU A 139 -20.61 17.85 68.97
C LEU A 139 -21.63 16.83 69.50
N ALA A 140 -21.94 15.79 68.71
CA ALA A 140 -22.85 14.72 69.10
C ALA A 140 -22.30 13.91 70.28
N LEU A 141 -20.99 13.66 70.33
CA LEU A 141 -20.35 13.01 71.47
C LEU A 141 -20.49 13.85 72.75
N ASN A 142 -20.24 15.16 72.67
CA ASN A 142 -20.41 16.06 73.82
C ASN A 142 -21.88 16.11 74.28
N ALA A 143 -22.83 16.13 73.34
CA ALA A 143 -24.25 16.09 73.65
C ALA A 143 -24.68 14.77 74.31
N ALA A 144 -24.12 13.64 73.86
CA ALA A 144 -24.39 12.34 74.48
C ALA A 144 -23.88 12.28 75.93
N ILE A 145 -22.68 12.81 76.20
CA ILE A 145 -22.11 12.89 77.55
C ILE A 145 -23.00 13.75 78.47
N GLU A 146 -23.45 14.92 78.00
CA GLU A 146 -24.30 15.80 78.82
C GLU A 146 -25.70 15.21 79.02
N ALA A 147 -26.23 14.46 78.05
CA ALA A 147 -27.49 13.74 78.18
C ALA A 147 -27.40 12.61 79.23
N GLU A 148 -26.30 11.86 79.28
CA GLU A 148 -26.05 10.88 80.36
C GLU A 148 -25.96 11.57 81.73
N ARG A 149 -25.30 12.73 81.80
CA ARG A 149 -25.14 13.52 83.03
C ARG A 149 -26.46 14.05 83.59
N ALA A 150 -27.44 14.34 82.72
CA ALA A 150 -28.79 14.77 83.11
C ALA A 150 -29.68 13.60 83.60
N GLY A 151 -29.22 12.35 83.53
CA GLY A 151 -29.95 11.17 84.00
C GLY A 151 -31.29 10.98 83.28
N ALA A 152 -32.37 10.78 84.03
CA ALA A 152 -33.70 10.51 83.47
C ALA A 152 -34.23 11.66 82.58
N ALA A 153 -33.84 12.91 82.85
CA ALA A 153 -34.26 14.07 82.07
C ALA A 153 -33.55 14.16 80.70
N GLY A 154 -32.41 13.50 80.53
CA GLY A 154 -31.61 13.50 79.30
C GLY A 154 -31.88 12.33 78.35
N ALA A 155 -32.72 11.37 78.73
CA ALA A 155 -32.88 10.11 78.00
C ALA A 155 -33.28 10.29 76.52
N THR A 156 -34.20 11.23 76.21
CA THR A 156 -34.59 11.55 74.83
C THR A 156 -33.48 12.26 74.06
N PHE A 157 -32.70 13.13 74.70
CA PHE A 157 -31.54 13.79 74.10
C PHE A 157 -30.41 12.81 73.80
N ALA A 158 -30.22 11.79 74.63
CA ALA A 158 -29.22 10.75 74.41
C ALA A 158 -29.48 9.96 73.10
N VAL A 159 -30.75 9.64 72.82
CA VAL A 159 -31.15 8.96 71.57
C VAL A 159 -30.85 9.83 70.35
N VAL A 160 -31.19 11.12 70.41
CA VAL A 160 -30.91 12.06 69.31
C VAL A 160 -29.40 12.21 69.10
N ALA A 161 -28.61 12.35 70.18
CA ALA A 161 -27.16 12.48 70.10
C ALA A 161 -26.51 11.23 69.48
N ALA A 162 -26.99 10.03 69.81
CA ALA A 162 -26.52 8.79 69.20
C ALA A 162 -26.82 8.73 67.69
N GLU A 163 -28.01 9.16 67.26
CA GLU A 163 -28.38 9.18 65.84
C GLU A 163 -27.55 10.21 65.05
N VAL A 164 -27.35 11.42 65.60
CA VAL A 164 -26.48 12.43 64.96
C VAL A 164 -25.04 11.94 64.85
N LYS A 165 -24.53 11.26 65.88
CA LYS A 165 -23.18 10.65 65.85
C LYS A 165 -23.07 9.62 64.72
N LYS A 166 -24.07 8.75 64.58
CA LYS A 166 -24.13 7.76 63.51
C LYS A 166 -24.17 8.41 62.13
N LEU A 167 -25.05 9.39 61.91
CA LEU A 167 -25.12 10.14 60.65
C LEU A 167 -23.78 10.80 60.30
N ALA A 168 -23.08 11.35 61.29
CA ALA A 168 -21.77 11.94 61.09
C ALA A 168 -20.71 10.90 60.68
N GLN A 169 -20.72 9.71 61.30
CA GLN A 169 -19.83 8.61 60.92
C GLN A 169 -20.13 8.09 59.50
N ASP A 170 -21.41 7.88 59.17
CA ASP A 170 -21.85 7.44 57.84
C ASP A 170 -21.46 8.46 56.77
N THR A 171 -21.61 9.76 57.06
CA THR A 171 -21.20 10.85 56.17
C THR A 171 -19.71 10.78 55.85
N ARG A 172 -18.86 10.55 56.87
CA ARG A 172 -17.41 10.40 56.67
C ARG A 172 -17.06 9.21 55.78
N GLN A 173 -17.72 8.08 55.99
CA GLN A 173 -17.51 6.89 55.16
C GLN A 173 -17.86 7.15 53.70
N VAL A 174 -18.93 7.91 53.44
CA VAL A 174 -19.34 8.30 52.08
C VAL A 174 -18.31 9.25 51.46
N THR A 175 -17.84 10.27 52.18
CA THR A 175 -16.83 11.21 51.66
C THR A 175 -15.50 10.53 51.34
N ASP A 176 -15.08 9.55 52.15
CA ASP A 176 -13.87 8.76 51.89
C ASP A 176 -14.03 7.91 50.62
N ARG A 177 -15.20 7.29 50.42
CA ARG A 177 -15.51 6.56 49.18
C ARG A 177 -15.49 7.47 47.96
N ILE A 178 -16.08 8.68 48.05
CA ILE A 178 -16.06 9.67 46.97
C ILE A 178 -14.60 10.01 46.60
N ALA A 179 -13.76 10.32 47.60
CA ALA A 179 -12.36 10.66 47.36
C ALA A 179 -11.60 9.52 46.65
N GLY A 180 -11.83 8.27 47.08
CA GLY A 180 -11.27 7.09 46.43
C GLY A 180 -11.72 6.93 44.98
N THR A 181 -13.02 7.09 44.70
CA THR A 181 -13.56 7.02 43.34
C THR A 181 -13.00 8.13 42.43
N MET A 182 -12.91 9.36 42.92
CA MET A 182 -12.34 10.48 42.15
C MET A 182 -10.85 10.23 41.80
N HIS A 183 -10.08 9.65 42.72
CA HIS A 183 -8.68 9.31 42.46
C HIS A 183 -8.52 8.23 41.38
N SER A 184 -9.36 7.18 41.43
CA SER A 184 -9.40 6.14 40.40
C SER A 184 -9.78 6.70 39.03
N LEU A 185 -10.80 7.56 38.97
CA LEU A 185 -11.22 8.22 37.72
C LEU A 185 -10.12 9.11 37.12
N SER A 186 -9.42 9.88 37.96
CA SER A 186 -8.29 10.71 37.52
C SER A 186 -7.17 9.86 36.93
N THR A 187 -6.83 8.75 37.59
CA THR A 187 -5.82 7.80 37.09
C THR A 187 -6.22 7.19 35.75
N GLU A 188 -7.48 6.75 35.62
CA GLU A 188 -8.00 6.15 34.39
C GLU A 188 -8.03 7.14 33.23
N ALA A 189 -8.44 8.39 33.48
CA ALA A 189 -8.42 9.47 32.50
C ALA A 189 -7.01 9.73 31.95
N VAL A 190 -6.00 9.78 32.83
CA VAL A 190 -4.58 9.96 32.43
C VAL A 190 -4.06 8.77 31.62
N ILE A 191 -4.40 7.53 32.01
CA ILE A 191 -4.01 6.33 31.27
C ILE A 191 -4.64 6.32 29.87
N SER A 192 -5.94 6.62 29.78
CA SER A 192 -6.68 6.71 28.52
C SER A 192 -6.06 7.74 27.59
N TRP A 193 -5.80 8.95 28.11
CA TRP A 193 -5.11 10.01 27.36
C TRP A 193 -3.73 9.57 26.86
N ARG A 194 -2.93 8.90 27.70
CA ARG A 194 -1.59 8.43 27.32
C ARG A 194 -1.65 7.41 26.18
N ARG A 195 -2.68 6.55 26.15
CA ARG A 195 -2.93 5.62 25.05
C ARG A 195 -3.29 6.38 23.78
N SER A 196 -4.21 7.35 23.85
CA SER A 196 -4.57 8.21 22.72
C SER A 196 -3.37 8.99 22.17
N LYS A 197 -2.50 9.53 23.04
CA LYS A 197 -1.27 10.23 22.63
C LYS A 197 -0.29 9.32 21.88
N LYS A 198 -0.13 8.06 22.31
CA LYS A 198 0.67 7.07 21.55
C LYS A 198 0.04 6.73 20.20
N ALA A 199 -1.29 6.71 20.09
CA ALA A 199 -1.96 6.52 18.81
C ALA A 199 -1.72 7.73 17.87
N SER A 200 -1.77 8.96 18.41
CA SER A 200 -1.46 10.18 17.67
C SER A 200 -0.03 10.21 17.11
N SER A 201 0.98 9.79 17.87
CA SER A 201 2.36 9.76 17.36
C SER A 201 2.53 8.77 16.20
N ARG A 202 1.84 7.62 16.25
CA ARG A 202 1.79 6.66 15.14
C ARG A 202 1.06 7.24 13.93
N ALA A 203 -0.05 7.94 14.15
CA ALA A 203 -0.79 8.64 13.10
C ALA A 203 0.07 9.72 12.42
N ALA A 204 0.82 10.50 13.19
CA ALA A 204 1.73 11.52 12.67
C ALA A 204 2.87 10.93 11.82
N ALA A 205 3.46 9.81 12.26
CA ALA A 205 4.47 9.09 11.48
C ALA A 205 3.89 8.60 10.14
N ARG A 206 2.67 8.03 10.16
CA ARG A 206 1.99 7.55 8.95
C ARG A 206 1.62 8.71 8.01
N ASN A 207 1.20 9.85 8.54
CA ASN A 207 0.89 11.05 7.74
C ASN A 207 2.15 11.58 7.04
N GLY A 208 3.30 11.58 7.73
CA GLY A 208 4.59 11.93 7.12
C GLY A 208 4.99 11.05 5.93
N ILE A 209 4.71 9.75 6.01
CA ILE A 209 4.92 8.81 4.89
C ILE A 209 3.94 9.11 3.75
N SER A 210 2.65 9.31 4.06
CA SER A 210 1.62 9.59 3.06
C SER A 210 1.94 10.85 2.24
N ARG A 211 2.40 11.92 2.89
CA ARG A 211 2.85 13.17 2.22
C ARG A 211 4.08 12.97 1.32
N ARG A 212 5.04 12.15 1.75
CA ARG A 212 6.25 11.89 0.95
C ARG A 212 5.94 11.14 -0.33
N LEU A 213 5.03 10.16 -0.24
CA LEU A 213 4.61 9.32 -1.34
C LEU A 213 3.65 10.01 -2.32
N THR A 214 2.90 11.04 -1.90
CA THR A 214 2.08 11.87 -2.81
C THR A 214 2.90 12.93 -3.57
N SER A 215 4.04 13.37 -3.03
CA SER A 215 4.88 14.43 -3.65
C SER A 215 5.44 14.13 -5.06
N PRO A 216 5.83 12.89 -5.43
CA PRO A 216 6.33 12.59 -6.77
C PRO A 216 5.19 12.58 -7.80
N PHE A 217 3.99 12.16 -7.41
CA PHE A 217 2.83 12.12 -8.31
C PHE A 217 2.31 13.50 -8.66
N ALA A 218 2.32 14.45 -7.72
CA ALA A 218 2.00 15.85 -8.01
C ALA A 218 2.94 16.48 -9.05
N ARG A 219 4.20 16.01 -9.12
CA ARG A 219 5.18 16.44 -10.13
C ARG A 219 5.07 15.69 -11.46
N LEU A 220 4.43 14.52 -11.49
CA LEU A 220 4.25 13.74 -12.72
C LEU A 220 2.98 14.15 -13.49
N ALA A 221 2.03 14.82 -12.81
CA ALA A 221 0.75 15.27 -13.37
C ALA A 221 0.75 16.74 -13.85
N ALA A 222 1.86 17.46 -13.67
CA ALA A 222 2.08 18.84 -14.12
C ALA A 222 3.09 18.84 -15.27
#